data_AF-L5JM78-F1
#
_entry.id   AF-L5JM78-F1
#
_cell.length_a   1.000
_cell.length_b   1.000
_cell.length_c   1.000
_cell.angle_alpha   90.00
_cell.angle_beta   90.00
_cell.angle_gamma   90.00
#
_symmetry.space_group_name_H-M   'P 1'
#
loop_
_entity.id
_entity.type
_entity.pdbx_description
1 polymer ?
#
loop_
_entity_poly.entity_id
_entity_poly.type
_entity_poly.pdbx_seq_one_letter_code
_entity_poly.pdbx_strand_id
1 'polypeptide(L)'
;MILAVLYCLLWSFQTSTGHFPRACTSSKNLMEKECCPPWRGDGSPCGQLSGRGSCQNIVLSNAPLGPQFPFTGVDDREAWPSVFYNRTCQCFGNFMGFNCGNCKFGFWGPKCTEKRLSVRRNIFDLSIPEKNKFLAYLTLAKHTTSPDYVIPTGTYGQMNNGSTPMFNDINIYDLFVWMHYYVSRDTFLGGSEIWRDIDFAHEAPGFLPWHRLFLLLWEQEIQKLTGDENFTIPYWDWRDAENCDVCTDEYMGGRNPANPNLLSPASFFSSWQWLRKHRPLQEVYPEANAPIGHNRESYMVPFIPLYRNGDFFISSRDLGYEYSYLQDSEPDFFQDYIKPYLEQASRIWPWLIGAAVVGSVLTAVLGGITILIRRHRKRKQLSEENQPLLMEKEDYHSLLDQSHL
;
A
#
# COMPACT_ATOMS: atom_id res chain seq x y z
N MET A 1 27.57 16.98 -16.75
CA MET A 1 26.70 16.72 -15.57
C MET A 1 25.47 17.64 -15.58
N ILE A 2 24.62 17.62 -16.63
CA ILE A 2 23.40 18.46 -16.71
C ILE A 2 22.26 17.70 -17.42
N LEU A 3 21.99 16.46 -17.03
CA LEU A 3 20.93 15.62 -17.63
C LEU A 3 20.15 14.75 -16.61
N ALA A 4 20.34 14.96 -15.31
CA ALA A 4 19.73 14.14 -14.25
C ALA A 4 18.65 14.86 -13.40
N VAL A 5 18.40 16.15 -13.64
CA VAL A 5 17.56 16.99 -12.74
C VAL A 5 16.11 17.15 -13.23
N LEU A 6 15.81 16.76 -14.48
CA LEU A 6 14.52 17.03 -15.14
C LEU A 6 13.44 15.93 -14.97
N TYR A 7 13.68 14.89 -14.17
CA TYR A 7 12.75 13.76 -14.02
C TYR A 7 11.98 13.70 -12.69
N CYS A 8 12.19 14.66 -11.78
CA CYS A 8 11.62 14.63 -10.41
C CYS A 8 10.43 15.58 -10.18
N LEU A 9 9.83 16.15 -11.23
CA LEU A 9 8.64 17.01 -11.11
C LEU A 9 7.58 16.55 -12.12
N LEU A 10 6.34 16.35 -11.64
CA LEU A 10 5.12 15.87 -12.34
C LEU A 10 4.72 14.39 -12.21
N TRP A 11 5.19 13.67 -11.18
CA TRP A 11 4.46 12.46 -10.72
C TRP A 11 3.37 12.86 -9.72
N SER A 12 2.30 13.47 -10.26
CA SER A 12 1.06 13.75 -9.52
C SER A 12 0.31 12.43 -9.32
N PHE A 13 0.50 11.78 -8.17
CA PHE A 13 -0.21 10.56 -7.81
C PHE A 13 -1.73 10.75 -7.93
N GLN A 14 -2.36 9.91 -8.74
CA GLN A 14 -3.76 10.02 -9.15
C GLN A 14 -4.68 9.41 -8.08
N THR A 15 -4.84 10.14 -6.98
CA THR A 15 -5.85 9.87 -5.95
C THR A 15 -7.20 10.44 -6.39
N SER A 16 -8.28 9.67 -6.38
CA SER A 16 -9.56 10.17 -6.90
C SER A 16 -10.69 10.16 -5.84
N THR A 17 -10.86 9.09 -5.05
CA THR A 17 -11.46 9.02 -3.67
C THR A 17 -13.01 8.96 -3.38
N GLY A 18 -13.55 7.89 -2.76
CA GLY A 18 -14.90 7.82 -2.09
C GLY A 18 -15.63 6.44 -1.96
N HIS A 19 -16.94 6.35 -2.29
CA HIS A 19 -17.92 5.21 -2.41
C HIS A 19 -18.93 5.53 -3.54
N PHE A 20 -19.96 4.73 -3.89
CA PHE A 20 -21.00 5.15 -4.87
C PHE A 20 -21.67 6.49 -4.49
N PRO A 21 -21.38 7.61 -5.18
CA PRO A 21 -21.93 8.90 -4.80
C PRO A 21 -23.37 8.97 -5.29
N ARG A 22 -24.30 9.42 -4.44
CA ARG A 22 -25.72 9.60 -4.76
C ARG A 22 -25.95 10.43 -6.03
N ALA A 23 -25.08 11.40 -6.29
CA ALA A 23 -25.09 12.23 -7.49
C ALA A 23 -24.70 11.50 -8.80
N CYS A 24 -24.21 10.25 -8.70
CA CYS A 24 -23.81 9.40 -9.83
C CYS A 24 -24.69 8.15 -10.01
N THR A 25 -25.66 7.89 -9.14
CA THR A 25 -26.46 6.63 -9.20
C THR A 25 -27.71 6.74 -10.08
N SER A 26 -27.71 7.66 -11.04
CA SER A 26 -28.81 7.79 -12.02
C SER A 26 -28.59 6.88 -13.23
N SER A 27 -29.69 6.51 -13.90
CA SER A 27 -29.65 5.72 -15.14
C SER A 27 -28.73 6.36 -16.19
N LYS A 28 -28.78 7.70 -16.31
CA LYS A 28 -27.89 8.47 -17.19
C LYS A 28 -26.42 8.21 -16.87
N ASN A 29 -26.00 8.38 -15.62
CA ASN A 29 -24.60 8.24 -15.20
C ASN A 29 -24.05 6.83 -15.43
N LEU A 30 -24.86 5.79 -15.18
CA LEU A 30 -24.46 4.39 -15.37
C LEU A 30 -24.39 4.02 -16.85
N MET A 31 -25.34 4.49 -17.66
CA MET A 31 -25.36 4.24 -19.11
C MET A 31 -24.24 5.01 -19.84
N GLU A 32 -23.93 6.25 -19.43
CA GLU A 32 -22.80 7.03 -19.93
C GLU A 32 -21.45 6.61 -19.32
N LYS A 33 -21.48 5.78 -18.27
CA LYS A 33 -20.32 5.38 -17.47
C LYS A 33 -19.49 6.58 -16.96
N GLU A 34 -20.16 7.65 -16.53
CA GLU A 34 -19.53 8.88 -16.02
C GLU A 34 -20.04 9.27 -14.62
N CYS A 35 -19.11 9.37 -13.67
CA CYS A 35 -19.34 9.90 -12.32
C CYS A 35 -18.47 11.15 -12.10
N CYS A 36 -18.93 12.27 -12.66
CA CYS A 36 -18.29 13.58 -12.54
C CYS A 36 -19.26 14.65 -12.02
N PRO A 37 -19.77 14.51 -10.78
CA PRO A 37 -20.82 15.37 -10.26
C PRO A 37 -20.31 16.80 -9.98
N PRO A 38 -21.23 17.79 -9.98
CA PRO A 38 -20.85 19.18 -9.74
C PRO A 38 -20.37 19.41 -8.31
N TRP A 39 -19.36 20.27 -8.15
CA TRP A 39 -18.97 20.78 -6.83
C TRP A 39 -19.93 21.91 -6.41
N ARG A 40 -20.43 21.87 -5.16
CA ARG A 40 -21.42 22.84 -4.67
C ARG A 40 -20.94 24.30 -4.66
N GLY A 41 -19.63 24.54 -4.65
CA GLY A 41 -19.06 25.90 -4.55
C GLY A 41 -19.00 26.67 -5.87
N ASP A 42 -18.93 26.00 -7.03
CA ASP A 42 -18.92 26.66 -8.35
C ASP A 42 -19.90 26.05 -9.37
N GLY A 43 -20.62 24.99 -9.00
CA GLY A 43 -21.59 24.30 -9.85
C GLY A 43 -20.97 23.47 -10.99
N SER A 44 -19.65 23.46 -11.14
CA SER A 44 -18.96 22.79 -12.25
C SER A 44 -18.59 21.34 -11.92
N PRO A 45 -18.59 20.43 -12.92
CA PRO A 45 -18.10 19.06 -12.75
C PRO A 45 -16.71 19.05 -12.12
N CYS A 46 -16.54 18.32 -11.02
CA CYS A 46 -15.25 18.17 -10.32
C CYS A 46 -14.60 19.50 -9.85
N GLY A 47 -15.38 20.60 -9.71
CA GLY A 47 -14.85 21.92 -9.33
C GLY A 47 -13.86 22.50 -10.35
N GLN A 48 -14.06 22.20 -11.63
CA GLN A 48 -13.19 22.63 -12.73
C GLN A 48 -13.06 24.15 -12.85
N LEU A 49 -14.13 24.93 -12.63
CA LEU A 49 -14.07 26.40 -12.70
C LEU A 49 -13.20 27.00 -11.59
N SER A 50 -13.13 26.35 -10.43
CA SER A 50 -12.25 26.71 -9.32
C SER A 50 -10.85 26.06 -9.39
N GLY A 51 -10.53 25.33 -10.47
CA GLY A 51 -9.26 24.63 -10.62
C GLY A 51 -9.04 23.48 -9.62
N ARG A 52 -10.12 22.93 -9.03
CA ARG A 52 -10.03 21.83 -8.04
C ARG A 52 -9.78 20.47 -8.66
N GLY A 53 -10.20 20.28 -9.91
CA GLY A 53 -10.12 19.01 -10.61
C GLY A 53 -10.74 19.08 -11.99
N SER A 54 -10.92 17.91 -12.60
CA SER A 54 -11.55 17.76 -13.92
C SER A 54 -12.09 16.35 -14.10
N CYS A 55 -13.06 16.18 -15.01
CA CYS A 55 -13.60 14.88 -15.35
C CYS A 55 -12.69 14.16 -16.37
N GLN A 56 -12.05 13.05 -15.95
CA GLN A 56 -11.08 12.32 -16.77
C GLN A 56 -11.42 10.84 -16.88
N ASN A 57 -10.82 10.17 -17.88
CA ASN A 57 -10.92 8.71 -18.01
C ASN A 57 -10.17 8.03 -16.85
N ILE A 58 -10.70 6.93 -16.34
CA ILE A 58 -9.99 6.10 -15.37
C ILE A 58 -8.73 5.48 -16.00
N VAL A 59 -7.67 5.31 -15.21
CA VAL A 59 -6.42 4.66 -15.65
C VAL A 59 -6.27 3.34 -14.89
N LEU A 60 -6.68 2.24 -15.54
CA LEU A 60 -6.57 0.91 -14.96
C LEU A 60 -5.11 0.43 -14.91
N SER A 61 -4.81 -0.50 -14.00
CA SER A 61 -3.52 -1.17 -13.95
C SER A 61 -3.43 -2.25 -15.04
N ASN A 62 -2.35 -2.23 -15.82
CA ASN A 62 -2.02 -3.27 -16.80
C ASN A 62 -1.17 -4.41 -16.21
N ALA A 63 -0.99 -4.44 -14.88
CA ALA A 63 -0.24 -5.51 -14.22
C ALA A 63 -0.99 -6.85 -14.31
N PRO A 64 -0.30 -7.98 -14.50
CA PRO A 64 -0.95 -9.29 -14.54
C PRO A 64 -1.68 -9.57 -13.22
N LEU A 65 -2.87 -10.14 -13.34
CA LEU A 65 -3.63 -10.65 -12.20
C LEU A 65 -2.97 -11.93 -11.68
N GLY A 66 -3.15 -12.21 -10.40
CA GLY A 66 -2.71 -13.49 -9.81
C GLY A 66 -3.58 -14.65 -10.31
N PRO A 67 -3.04 -15.89 -10.38
CA PRO A 67 -3.75 -17.06 -10.92
C PRO A 67 -4.94 -17.55 -10.07
N GLN A 68 -5.20 -16.93 -8.92
CA GLN A 68 -6.18 -17.35 -7.93
C GLN A 68 -7.63 -17.22 -8.40
N PHE A 69 -7.91 -16.22 -9.24
CA PHE A 69 -9.25 -15.99 -9.77
C PHE A 69 -9.26 -16.28 -11.27
N PRO A 70 -9.76 -17.45 -11.70
CA PRO A 70 -9.65 -17.91 -13.09
C PRO A 70 -10.75 -17.36 -14.02
N PHE A 71 -11.63 -16.48 -13.53
CA PHE A 71 -12.78 -15.95 -14.27
C PHE A 71 -12.52 -14.55 -14.83
N THR A 72 -13.39 -14.10 -15.72
CA THR A 72 -13.35 -12.74 -16.28
C THR A 72 -14.75 -12.27 -16.64
N GLY A 73 -15.12 -11.06 -16.24
CA GLY A 73 -16.42 -10.46 -16.50
C GLY A 73 -17.57 -11.07 -15.70
N VAL A 74 -17.29 -11.69 -14.56
CA VAL A 74 -18.30 -12.32 -13.67
C VAL A 74 -18.51 -11.55 -12.37
N ASP A 75 -17.55 -10.73 -11.95
CA ASP A 75 -17.67 -9.90 -10.76
C ASP A 75 -17.59 -8.40 -11.07
N ASP A 76 -18.56 -7.63 -10.55
CA ASP A 76 -18.62 -6.17 -10.67
C ASP A 76 -17.38 -5.45 -10.09
N ARG A 77 -16.58 -6.16 -9.27
CA ARG A 77 -15.34 -5.70 -8.63
C ARG A 77 -14.10 -5.83 -9.51
N GLU A 78 -14.17 -6.60 -10.60
CA GLU A 78 -13.08 -6.72 -11.56
C GLU A 78 -12.72 -5.35 -12.18
N ALA A 79 -11.42 -5.05 -12.25
CA ALA A 79 -10.90 -3.79 -12.78
C ALA A 79 -11.64 -2.54 -12.24
N TRP A 80 -11.96 -2.54 -10.95
CA TRP A 80 -12.77 -1.51 -10.29
C TRP A 80 -12.35 -0.07 -10.69
N PRO A 81 -13.28 0.78 -11.18
CA PRO A 81 -14.73 0.67 -11.15
C PRO A 81 -15.32 0.45 -12.56
N SER A 82 -14.55 -0.08 -13.53
CA SER A 82 -14.87 0.02 -14.98
C SER A 82 -16.20 -0.63 -15.38
N VAL A 83 -16.72 -1.53 -14.56
CA VAL A 83 -18.07 -2.09 -14.70
C VAL A 83 -19.13 -0.99 -14.62
N PHE A 84 -18.99 -0.02 -13.72
CA PHE A 84 -19.94 1.09 -13.53
C PHE A 84 -19.51 2.39 -14.22
N TYR A 85 -18.23 2.78 -14.13
CA TYR A 85 -17.76 4.08 -14.61
C TYR A 85 -16.41 3.99 -15.33
N ASN A 86 -16.33 4.59 -16.51
CA ASN A 86 -15.11 4.79 -17.29
C ASN A 86 -14.52 6.18 -17.05
N ARG A 87 -15.31 7.12 -16.50
CA ARG A 87 -14.92 8.51 -16.26
C ARG A 87 -15.27 8.95 -14.85
N THR A 88 -14.31 9.55 -14.15
CA THR A 88 -14.47 10.04 -12.77
C THR A 88 -13.72 11.35 -12.55
N CYS A 89 -14.03 12.07 -11.47
CA CYS A 89 -13.25 13.23 -11.07
C CYS A 89 -11.80 12.88 -10.72
N GLN A 90 -10.86 13.60 -11.34
CA GLN A 90 -9.46 13.65 -10.94
C GLN A 90 -9.18 15.03 -10.33
N CYS A 91 -8.76 15.04 -9.06
CA CYS A 91 -8.54 16.26 -8.30
C CYS A 91 -7.08 16.73 -8.39
N PHE A 92 -6.88 18.03 -8.28
CA PHE A 92 -5.58 18.68 -8.42
C PHE A 92 -5.01 19.14 -7.07
N GLY A 93 -3.67 19.15 -6.96
CA GLY A 93 -2.98 19.57 -5.73
C GLY A 93 -3.42 18.77 -4.51
N ASN A 94 -3.96 19.48 -3.51
CA ASN A 94 -4.43 18.94 -2.23
C ASN A 94 -5.95 18.74 -2.16
N PHE A 95 -6.67 18.89 -3.26
CA PHE A 95 -8.11 18.59 -3.31
C PHE A 95 -8.35 17.07 -3.44
N MET A 96 -9.47 16.59 -2.89
CA MET A 96 -9.97 15.22 -3.03
C MET A 96 -11.50 15.18 -2.92
N GLY A 97 -12.07 13.99 -2.89
CA GLY A 97 -13.49 13.68 -2.78
C GLY A 97 -14.15 13.51 -4.15
N PHE A 98 -15.33 12.89 -4.16
CA PHE A 98 -16.05 12.51 -5.38
C PHE A 98 -16.38 13.66 -6.35
N ASN A 99 -16.30 14.91 -5.89
CA ASN A 99 -16.45 16.14 -6.70
C ASN A 99 -15.29 17.13 -6.51
N CYS A 100 -14.15 16.70 -5.95
CA CYS A 100 -13.01 17.53 -5.58
C CYS A 100 -13.29 18.65 -4.56
N GLY A 101 -14.38 18.51 -3.79
CA GLY A 101 -14.78 19.46 -2.75
C GLY A 101 -13.97 19.38 -1.45
N ASN A 102 -13.40 18.21 -1.13
CA ASN A 102 -12.68 17.95 0.11
C ASN A 102 -11.17 18.25 -0.02
N CYS A 103 -10.47 18.17 1.10
CA CYS A 103 -9.02 18.22 1.18
C CYS A 103 -8.43 16.84 1.46
N LYS A 104 -7.25 16.56 0.88
CA LYS A 104 -6.45 15.36 1.16
C LYS A 104 -6.18 15.24 2.67
N PHE A 105 -6.09 14.02 3.16
CA PHE A 105 -5.80 13.77 4.58
C PHE A 105 -4.55 14.56 5.04
N GLY A 106 -4.66 15.23 6.19
CA GLY A 106 -3.65 16.18 6.69
C GLY A 106 -3.73 17.61 6.16
N PHE A 107 -4.59 17.89 5.19
CA PHE A 107 -4.84 19.24 4.66
C PHE A 107 -6.26 19.72 4.97
N TRP A 108 -6.39 21.01 5.26
CA TRP A 108 -7.61 21.67 5.74
C TRP A 108 -7.77 23.07 5.13
N GLY A 109 -8.88 23.72 5.49
CA GLY A 109 -9.26 25.04 5.01
C GLY A 109 -9.87 25.03 3.61
N PRO A 110 -10.53 26.12 3.18
CA PRO A 110 -11.27 26.18 1.92
C PRO A 110 -10.41 25.99 0.66
N LYS A 111 -9.08 26.12 0.79
CA LYS A 111 -8.10 25.94 -0.30
C LYS A 111 -7.19 24.71 -0.11
N CYS A 112 -7.38 23.91 0.94
CA CYS A 112 -6.56 22.73 1.24
C CYS A 112 -5.05 23.04 1.38
N THR A 113 -4.75 24.21 1.95
CA THR A 113 -3.38 24.73 2.15
C THR A 113 -2.92 24.62 3.60
N GLU A 114 -3.85 24.49 4.55
CA GLU A 114 -3.53 24.44 5.98
C GLU A 114 -3.17 23.01 6.35
N LYS A 115 -1.96 22.77 6.87
CA LYS A 115 -1.55 21.44 7.34
C LYS A 115 -2.00 21.23 8.78
N ARG A 116 -2.44 20.00 9.10
CA ARG A 116 -2.83 19.61 10.46
C ARG A 116 -2.47 18.16 10.71
N LEU A 117 -2.01 17.87 11.93
CA LEU A 117 -1.69 16.54 12.41
C LEU A 117 -2.66 16.19 13.54
N SER A 118 -3.46 15.14 13.33
CA SER A 118 -4.34 14.57 14.35
C SER A 118 -3.62 13.48 15.15
N VAL A 119 -3.91 13.30 16.44
CA VAL A 119 -3.29 12.23 17.25
C VAL A 119 -4.35 11.23 17.70
N ARG A 120 -4.26 9.98 17.21
CA ARG A 120 -5.08 8.86 17.67
C ARG A 120 -4.51 8.34 18.98
N ARG A 121 -5.33 8.33 20.03
CA ARG A 121 -4.96 7.96 21.41
C ARG A 121 -5.47 6.56 21.78
N ASN A 122 -4.87 5.92 22.79
CA ASN A 122 -5.41 4.68 23.33
C ASN A 122 -6.80 4.96 23.94
N ILE A 123 -7.75 4.04 23.76
CA ILE A 123 -9.10 4.17 24.29
C ILE A 123 -9.13 4.27 25.83
N PHE A 124 -8.13 3.68 26.50
CA PHE A 124 -7.95 3.77 27.96
C PHE A 124 -7.35 5.10 28.42
N ASP A 125 -6.68 5.86 27.56
CA ASP A 125 -6.13 7.19 27.88
C ASP A 125 -7.19 8.30 27.76
N LEU A 126 -8.36 8.00 27.19
CA LEU A 126 -9.44 8.97 27.00
C LEU A 126 -10.10 9.33 28.32
N SER A 127 -10.29 10.64 28.54
CA SER A 127 -11.15 11.11 29.62
C SER A 127 -12.61 10.70 29.40
N ILE A 128 -13.40 10.67 30.47
CA ILE A 128 -14.83 10.31 30.40
C ILE A 128 -15.59 11.15 29.34
N PRO A 129 -15.40 12.48 29.23
CA PRO A 129 -16.02 13.27 28.16
C PRO A 129 -15.58 12.88 26.74
N GLU A 130 -14.28 12.59 26.53
CA GLU A 130 -13.76 12.14 25.22
C GLU A 130 -14.35 10.78 24.81
N LYS A 131 -14.41 9.83 25.74
CA LYS A 131 -15.04 8.51 25.52
C LYS A 131 -16.53 8.63 25.23
N ASN A 132 -17.26 9.42 26.03
CA ASN A 132 -18.68 9.66 25.80
C ASN A 132 -18.94 10.34 24.45
N LYS A 133 -18.08 11.28 24.04
CA LYS A 133 -18.12 11.91 22.70
C LYS A 133 -17.94 10.86 21.59
N PHE A 134 -16.93 10.00 21.70
CA PHE A 134 -16.67 8.91 20.74
C PHE A 134 -17.91 8.01 20.60
N LEU A 135 -18.44 7.47 21.69
CA LEU A 135 -19.63 6.61 21.68
C LEU A 135 -20.85 7.34 21.09
N ALA A 136 -21.11 8.59 21.50
CA ALA A 136 -22.21 9.38 20.97
C ALA A 136 -22.10 9.59 19.44
N TYR A 137 -20.89 9.85 18.93
CA TYR A 137 -20.64 10.03 17.50
C TYR A 137 -20.83 8.74 16.70
N LEU A 138 -20.44 7.58 17.25
CA LEU A 138 -20.73 6.27 16.64
C LEU A 138 -22.24 6.03 16.49
N THR A 139 -23.04 6.33 17.52
CA THR A 139 -24.51 6.22 17.45
C THR A 139 -25.11 7.25 16.49
N LEU A 140 -24.61 8.49 16.46
CA LEU A 140 -25.07 9.48 15.49
C LEU A 140 -24.81 8.99 14.06
N ALA A 141 -23.63 8.41 13.78
CA ALA A 141 -23.31 7.80 12.50
C ALA A 141 -24.20 6.58 12.18
N LYS A 142 -24.57 5.79 13.19
CA LYS A 142 -25.47 4.63 13.04
C LYS A 142 -26.92 5.00 12.75
N HIS A 143 -27.36 6.20 13.16
CA HIS A 143 -28.73 6.66 12.97
C HIS A 143 -28.90 7.75 11.89
N THR A 144 -27.80 8.30 11.35
CA THR A 144 -27.87 9.32 10.29
C THR A 144 -27.60 8.73 8.92
N THR A 145 -28.59 8.83 8.02
CA THR A 145 -28.46 8.49 6.59
C THR A 145 -27.33 9.28 5.94
N SER A 146 -26.48 8.61 5.17
CA SER A 146 -25.40 9.25 4.41
C SER A 146 -25.99 10.22 3.37
N PRO A 147 -25.63 11.51 3.41
CA PRO A 147 -26.13 12.48 2.43
C PRO A 147 -25.50 12.25 1.05
N ASP A 148 -24.22 11.86 1.03
CA ASP A 148 -23.40 11.82 -0.18
C ASP A 148 -23.38 10.44 -0.85
N TYR A 149 -23.62 9.34 -0.13
CA TYR A 149 -23.44 7.97 -0.62
C TYR A 149 -24.67 7.09 -0.45
N VAL A 150 -24.80 6.09 -1.32
CA VAL A 150 -25.83 5.04 -1.32
C VAL A 150 -25.17 3.69 -1.61
N ILE A 151 -25.88 2.57 -1.37
CA ILE A 151 -25.37 1.23 -1.68
C ILE A 151 -26.16 0.58 -2.82
N PRO A 152 -25.51 -0.16 -3.74
CA PRO A 152 -26.20 -0.97 -4.72
C PRO A 152 -26.88 -2.16 -4.05
N THR A 153 -28.08 -2.51 -4.51
CA THR A 153 -28.88 -3.65 -4.03
C THR A 153 -28.96 -4.81 -5.02
N GLY A 154 -28.32 -4.67 -6.18
CA GLY A 154 -28.14 -5.72 -7.19
C GLY A 154 -26.83 -5.53 -7.95
N THR A 155 -26.44 -6.51 -8.76
CA THR A 155 -25.27 -6.44 -9.64
C THR A 155 -25.52 -5.51 -10.83
N TYR A 156 -24.46 -5.09 -11.54
CA TYR A 156 -24.61 -4.24 -12.73
C TYR A 156 -25.48 -4.91 -13.82
N GLY A 157 -25.37 -6.23 -13.98
CA GLY A 157 -26.24 -7.02 -14.85
C GLY A 157 -27.71 -7.00 -14.41
N GLN A 158 -27.99 -7.10 -13.10
CA GLN A 158 -29.35 -6.97 -12.55
C GLN A 158 -29.94 -5.56 -12.73
N MET A 159 -29.09 -4.52 -12.76
CA MET A 159 -29.50 -3.14 -13.12
C MET A 159 -29.78 -2.95 -14.63
N ASN A 160 -29.86 -4.04 -15.41
CA ASN A 160 -29.97 -4.04 -16.87
C ASN A 160 -28.89 -3.15 -17.52
N ASN A 161 -27.63 -3.40 -17.15
CA ASN A 161 -26.44 -2.64 -17.57
C ASN A 161 -26.53 -1.14 -17.29
N GLY A 162 -27.19 -0.75 -16.20
CA GLY A 162 -27.32 0.63 -15.73
C GLY A 162 -28.63 1.32 -16.13
N SER A 163 -29.45 0.75 -17.03
CA SER A 163 -30.72 1.40 -17.41
C SER A 163 -31.70 1.50 -16.24
N THR A 164 -31.62 0.55 -15.31
CA THR A 164 -32.52 0.37 -14.16
C THR A 164 -31.72 0.39 -12.85
N PRO A 165 -31.32 1.57 -12.34
CA PRO A 165 -30.50 1.67 -11.13
C PRO A 165 -31.16 1.00 -9.91
N MET A 166 -30.39 0.21 -9.16
CA MET A 166 -30.84 -0.46 -7.94
C MET A 166 -29.98 0.00 -6.76
N PHE A 167 -30.41 1.04 -6.05
CA PHE A 167 -29.68 1.62 -4.92
C PHE A 167 -30.59 1.91 -3.73
N ASN A 168 -30.08 1.73 -2.52
CA ASN A 168 -30.75 2.07 -1.27
C ASN A 168 -29.95 3.07 -0.44
N ASP A 169 -30.67 3.86 0.35
CA ASP A 169 -30.10 4.66 1.44
C ASP A 169 -29.47 3.78 2.53
N ILE A 170 -28.42 4.30 3.14
CA ILE A 170 -27.71 3.66 4.25
C ILE A 170 -27.27 4.72 5.27
N ASN A 171 -27.17 4.36 6.55
CA ASN A 171 -26.55 5.23 7.54
C ASN A 171 -25.03 5.22 7.44
N ILE A 172 -24.37 6.24 7.99
CA ILE A 172 -22.92 6.40 7.87
C ILE A 172 -22.18 5.20 8.48
N TYR A 173 -22.60 4.66 9.63
CA TYR A 173 -21.93 3.48 10.21
C TYR A 173 -22.06 2.24 9.30
N ASP A 174 -23.27 1.94 8.83
CA ASP A 174 -23.53 0.77 7.99
C ASP A 174 -22.99 0.90 6.57
N LEU A 175 -22.71 2.11 6.08
CA LEU A 175 -21.95 2.33 4.84
C LEU A 175 -20.59 1.62 4.94
N PHE A 176 -19.86 1.85 6.01
CA PHE A 176 -18.55 1.22 6.23
C PHE A 176 -18.68 -0.29 6.49
N VAL A 177 -19.69 -0.75 7.22
CA VAL A 177 -19.98 -2.20 7.35
C VAL A 177 -20.26 -2.83 5.97
N TRP A 178 -21.04 -2.17 5.11
CA TRP A 178 -21.37 -2.67 3.78
C TRP A 178 -20.15 -2.71 2.86
N MET A 179 -19.24 -1.74 2.93
CA MET A 179 -18.01 -1.77 2.12
C MET A 179 -17.13 -2.96 2.46
N HIS A 180 -16.93 -3.22 3.75
CA HIS A 180 -16.15 -4.35 4.25
C HIS A 180 -16.78 -5.68 3.84
N TYR A 181 -18.11 -5.79 3.96
CA TYR A 181 -18.85 -6.91 3.37
C TYR A 181 -18.64 -7.05 1.86
N TYR A 182 -18.70 -5.95 1.09
CA TYR A 182 -18.65 -6.00 -0.37
C TYR A 182 -17.25 -6.34 -0.92
N VAL A 183 -16.16 -6.05 -0.19
CA VAL A 183 -14.81 -6.52 -0.58
C VAL A 183 -14.57 -7.99 -0.28
N SER A 184 -15.19 -8.50 0.78
CA SER A 184 -15.01 -9.89 1.25
C SER A 184 -16.13 -10.86 0.83
N ARG A 185 -17.15 -10.40 0.09
CA ARG A 185 -18.22 -11.29 -0.39
C ARG A 185 -17.69 -12.24 -1.48
N ASP A 186 -18.30 -13.41 -1.55
CA ASP A 186 -18.13 -14.35 -2.67
C ASP A 186 -18.52 -13.73 -4.02
N THR A 187 -17.87 -14.17 -5.10
CA THR A 187 -18.32 -13.92 -6.48
C THR A 187 -19.47 -14.86 -6.82
N PHE A 188 -20.53 -14.32 -7.44
CA PHE A 188 -21.64 -15.10 -7.98
C PHE A 188 -21.33 -15.51 -9.42
N LEU A 189 -21.17 -16.81 -9.68
CA LEU A 189 -20.89 -17.33 -11.03
C LEU A 189 -22.16 -17.55 -11.86
N GLY A 190 -23.31 -17.67 -11.18
CA GLY A 190 -24.63 -17.87 -11.79
C GLY A 190 -25.37 -19.04 -11.15
N GLY A 191 -26.71 -19.02 -11.22
CA GLY A 191 -27.53 -20.03 -10.56
C GLY A 191 -27.29 -20.06 -9.04
N SER A 192 -26.82 -21.21 -8.53
CA SER A 192 -26.40 -21.40 -7.14
C SER A 192 -24.87 -21.50 -6.96
N GLU A 193 -24.09 -21.28 -8.02
CA GLU A 193 -22.63 -21.40 -7.96
C GLU A 193 -21.97 -20.08 -7.52
N ILE A 194 -21.02 -20.22 -6.59
CA ILE A 194 -20.29 -19.11 -5.97
C ILE A 194 -18.82 -19.47 -5.84
N TRP A 195 -17.96 -18.48 -6.09
CA TRP A 195 -16.53 -18.57 -5.90
C TRP A 195 -16.14 -17.78 -4.65
N ARG A 196 -15.50 -18.46 -3.70
CA ARG A 196 -15.19 -17.94 -2.36
C ARG A 196 -13.73 -17.58 -2.17
N ASP A 197 -12.88 -18.07 -3.06
CA ASP A 197 -11.48 -17.66 -3.11
C ASP A 197 -11.37 -16.29 -3.79
N ILE A 198 -11.96 -15.28 -3.14
CA ILE A 198 -11.93 -13.87 -3.53
C ILE A 198 -12.18 -12.94 -2.35
N ASP A 199 -11.20 -12.08 -2.08
CA ASP A 199 -11.27 -10.99 -1.12
C ASP A 199 -10.37 -9.86 -1.66
N PHE A 200 -10.83 -8.62 -1.61
CA PHE A 200 -10.09 -7.44 -2.12
C PHE A 200 -9.43 -6.61 -1.00
N ALA A 201 -9.50 -7.07 0.24
CA ALA A 201 -9.11 -6.37 1.47
C ALA A 201 -8.42 -7.24 2.53
N HIS A 202 -8.34 -8.56 2.40
CA HIS A 202 -7.67 -9.48 3.34
C HIS A 202 -6.71 -10.46 2.64
N GLU A 203 -5.98 -11.26 3.43
CA GLU A 203 -5.14 -12.40 2.97
C GLU A 203 -3.96 -12.10 2.02
N ALA A 204 -3.82 -10.87 1.51
CA ALA A 204 -2.73 -10.47 0.61
C ALA A 204 -2.37 -8.95 0.78
N PRO A 205 -1.31 -8.42 0.13
CA PRO A 205 -0.67 -7.14 0.49
C PRO A 205 -1.56 -5.88 0.58
N GLY A 206 -2.70 -5.84 -0.10
CA GLY A 206 -3.71 -4.79 0.06
C GLY A 206 -4.32 -4.65 1.46
N PHE A 207 -4.16 -5.62 2.37
CA PHE A 207 -4.82 -5.62 3.68
C PHE A 207 -4.57 -4.35 4.52
N LEU A 208 -3.31 -3.98 4.74
CA LEU A 208 -2.95 -2.81 5.53
C LEU A 208 -3.37 -1.47 4.88
N PRO A 209 -3.08 -1.19 3.59
CA PRO A 209 -3.52 0.07 2.97
C PRO A 209 -5.04 0.18 2.86
N TRP A 210 -5.77 -0.93 2.61
CA TRP A 210 -7.23 -0.94 2.56
C TRP A 210 -7.85 -0.53 3.89
N HIS A 211 -7.46 -1.20 4.98
CA HIS A 211 -7.98 -0.89 6.31
C HIS A 211 -7.53 0.49 6.81
N ARG A 212 -6.33 0.95 6.43
CA ARG A 212 -5.86 2.30 6.74
C ARG A 212 -6.75 3.37 6.08
N LEU A 213 -7.04 3.22 4.79
CA LEU A 213 -7.94 4.12 4.07
C LEU A 213 -9.37 4.07 4.62
N PHE A 214 -9.89 2.88 4.86
CA PHE A 214 -11.21 2.66 5.45
C PHE A 214 -11.41 3.49 6.72
N LEU A 215 -10.45 3.41 7.65
CA LEU A 215 -10.48 4.16 8.89
C LEU A 215 -10.32 5.68 8.70
N LEU A 216 -9.53 6.13 7.72
CA LEU A 216 -9.39 7.56 7.39
C LEU A 216 -10.68 8.16 6.83
N LEU A 217 -11.37 7.44 5.94
CA LEU A 217 -12.67 7.86 5.43
C LEU A 217 -13.76 7.84 6.50
N TRP A 218 -13.77 6.82 7.36
CA TRP A 218 -14.74 6.71 8.45
C TRP A 218 -14.61 7.86 9.45
N GLU A 219 -13.37 8.19 9.83
CA GLU A 219 -13.06 9.36 10.64
C GLU A 219 -13.52 10.66 9.96
N GLN A 220 -13.25 10.83 8.66
CA GLN A 220 -13.65 12.01 7.89
C GLN A 220 -15.18 12.16 7.78
N GLU A 221 -15.95 11.09 7.55
CA GLU A 221 -17.42 11.18 7.49
C GLU A 221 -18.02 11.49 8.87
N ILE A 222 -17.42 11.01 9.97
CA ILE A 222 -17.84 11.41 11.34
C ILE A 222 -17.48 12.87 11.63
N GLN A 223 -16.29 13.35 11.24
CA GLN A 223 -15.90 14.76 11.35
C GLN A 223 -16.91 15.67 10.61
N LYS A 224 -17.28 15.33 9.36
CA LYS A 224 -18.33 16.06 8.60
C LYS A 224 -19.68 16.04 9.29
N LEU A 225 -20.12 14.86 9.77
CA LEU A 225 -21.43 14.65 10.38
C LEU A 225 -21.62 15.50 11.64
N THR A 226 -20.54 15.65 12.42
CA THR A 226 -20.56 16.27 13.74
C THR A 226 -20.13 17.73 13.73
N GLY A 227 -19.38 18.14 12.70
CA GLY A 227 -18.66 19.42 12.67
C GLY A 227 -17.42 19.44 13.57
N ASP A 228 -17.11 18.35 14.28
CA ASP A 228 -15.90 18.24 15.11
C ASP A 228 -14.72 17.79 14.26
N GLU A 229 -14.06 18.75 13.62
CA GLU A 229 -12.82 18.50 12.88
C GLU A 229 -11.67 17.98 13.78
N ASN A 230 -11.77 18.02 15.12
CA ASN A 230 -10.78 17.41 16.03
C ASN A 230 -11.13 15.97 16.40
N PHE A 231 -12.21 15.40 15.87
CA PHE A 231 -12.54 14.01 16.12
C PHE A 231 -11.48 13.07 15.51
N THR A 232 -10.98 12.15 16.32
CA THR A 232 -10.10 11.06 15.91
C THR A 232 -10.65 9.74 16.44
N ILE A 233 -10.55 8.66 15.67
CA ILE A 233 -10.85 7.33 16.23
C ILE A 233 -9.73 6.93 17.22
N PRO A 234 -10.07 6.43 18.44
CA PRO A 234 -9.09 5.84 19.33
C PRO A 234 -8.67 4.45 18.85
N TYR A 235 -7.58 3.93 19.41
CA TYR A 235 -7.17 2.53 19.23
C TYR A 235 -7.27 1.75 20.54
N TRP A 236 -7.49 0.44 20.45
CA TRP A 236 -7.27 -0.49 21.56
C TRP A 236 -5.93 -1.19 21.33
N ASP A 237 -5.02 -1.07 22.28
CA ASP A 237 -3.79 -1.86 22.29
C ASP A 237 -4.07 -3.24 22.89
N TRP A 238 -4.21 -4.24 22.03
CA TRP A 238 -4.57 -5.62 22.40
C TRP A 238 -3.38 -6.57 22.42
N ARG A 239 -2.15 -6.09 22.17
CA ARG A 239 -0.95 -6.93 21.94
C ARG A 239 -0.66 -7.89 23.09
N ASP A 240 -0.87 -7.44 24.32
CA ASP A 240 -0.64 -8.19 25.57
C ASP A 240 -1.97 -8.56 26.28
N ALA A 241 -3.12 -8.41 25.61
CA ALA A 241 -4.44 -8.61 26.20
C ALA A 241 -4.84 -10.09 26.19
N GLU A 242 -4.98 -10.70 27.38
CA GLU A 242 -5.47 -12.09 27.51
C GLU A 242 -6.99 -12.20 27.27
N ASN A 243 -7.73 -11.10 27.42
CA ASN A 243 -9.19 -11.03 27.29
C ASN A 243 -9.59 -9.77 26.51
N CYS A 244 -10.88 -9.63 26.18
CA CYS A 244 -11.39 -8.39 25.59
C CYS A 244 -11.58 -7.31 26.67
N ASP A 245 -10.52 -6.55 26.96
CA ASP A 245 -10.53 -5.49 27.99
C ASP A 245 -11.53 -4.36 27.69
N VAL A 246 -11.84 -4.16 26.40
CA VAL A 246 -12.85 -3.18 25.94
C VAL A 246 -14.28 -3.74 25.92
N CYS A 247 -14.49 -5.02 26.23
CA CYS A 247 -15.81 -5.65 26.29
C CYS A 247 -16.47 -5.42 27.67
N THR A 248 -16.68 -4.16 28.03
CA THR A 248 -17.43 -3.73 29.22
C THR A 248 -18.47 -2.68 28.82
N ASP A 249 -19.50 -2.47 29.64
CA ASP A 249 -20.58 -1.50 29.35
C ASP A 249 -20.12 -0.04 29.39
N GLU A 250 -18.90 0.22 29.87
CA GLU A 250 -18.23 1.53 29.79
C GLU A 250 -17.58 1.80 28.42
N TYR A 251 -17.29 0.74 27.65
CA TYR A 251 -16.64 0.80 26.34
C TYR A 251 -17.53 0.16 25.26
N MET A 252 -17.19 -1.03 24.75
CA MET A 252 -17.84 -1.64 23.58
C MET A 252 -19.01 -2.57 23.92
N GLY A 253 -19.29 -2.76 25.21
CA GLY A 253 -20.36 -3.59 25.74
C GLY A 253 -19.87 -4.84 26.47
N GLY A 254 -20.42 -5.06 27.67
CA GLY A 254 -20.21 -6.26 28.44
C GLY A 254 -20.90 -7.48 27.84
N ARG A 255 -20.55 -8.68 28.31
CA ARG A 255 -21.26 -9.92 27.96
C ARG A 255 -22.60 -9.98 28.70
N ASN A 256 -23.67 -10.37 28.01
CA ASN A 256 -24.99 -10.51 28.64
C ASN A 256 -25.02 -11.70 29.62
N PRO A 257 -25.38 -11.49 30.91
CA PRO A 257 -25.38 -12.57 31.90
C PRO A 257 -26.34 -13.73 31.60
N ALA A 258 -27.43 -13.48 30.85
CA ALA A 258 -28.45 -14.48 30.53
C ALA A 258 -28.24 -15.16 29.16
N ASN A 259 -27.47 -14.54 28.25
CA ASN A 259 -27.14 -15.13 26.96
C ASN A 259 -25.71 -14.75 26.53
N PRO A 260 -24.73 -15.65 26.64
CA PRO A 260 -23.33 -15.34 26.38
C PRO A 260 -22.98 -14.90 24.94
N ASN A 261 -23.93 -15.01 24.00
CA ASN A 261 -23.80 -14.61 22.60
C ASN A 261 -24.40 -13.22 22.30
N LEU A 262 -24.82 -12.47 23.34
CA LEU A 262 -25.35 -11.11 23.22
C LEU A 262 -24.55 -10.13 24.07
N LEU A 263 -24.58 -8.85 23.68
CA LEU A 263 -24.15 -7.75 24.54
C LEU A 263 -25.11 -7.57 25.72
N SER A 264 -24.55 -7.18 26.86
CA SER A 264 -25.25 -6.76 28.07
C SER A 264 -26.33 -5.71 27.73
N PRO A 265 -27.53 -5.77 28.32
CA PRO A 265 -28.57 -4.76 28.08
C PRO A 265 -28.21 -3.35 28.57
N ALA A 266 -27.16 -3.22 29.40
CA ALA A 266 -26.60 -1.93 29.80
C ALA A 266 -25.55 -1.40 28.81
N SER A 267 -25.10 -2.21 27.84
CA SER A 267 -24.28 -1.74 26.74
C SER A 267 -25.08 -0.78 25.87
N PHE A 268 -24.50 0.38 25.60
CA PHE A 268 -24.98 1.32 24.60
C PHE A 268 -25.30 0.67 23.24
N PHE A 269 -24.46 -0.26 22.80
CA PHE A 269 -24.58 -0.99 21.53
C PHE A 269 -25.65 -2.10 21.54
N SER A 270 -26.18 -2.53 22.70
CA SER A 270 -27.27 -3.53 22.73
C SER A 270 -28.58 -3.02 22.13
N SER A 271 -28.72 -1.70 22.02
CA SER A 271 -29.83 -1.00 21.36
C SER A 271 -29.74 -1.03 19.82
N TRP A 272 -28.58 -1.36 19.24
CA TRP A 272 -28.32 -1.37 17.79
C TRP A 272 -28.90 -2.63 17.11
N GLN A 273 -30.20 -2.88 17.28
CA GLN A 273 -30.89 -4.14 16.92
C GLN A 273 -31.02 -4.42 15.40
N TRP A 274 -30.35 -3.65 14.54
CA TRP A 274 -30.47 -3.73 13.08
C TRP A 274 -30.16 -5.13 12.52
N LEU A 275 -29.18 -5.83 13.10
CA LEU A 275 -28.82 -7.22 12.74
C LEU A 275 -29.93 -8.24 13.02
N ARG A 276 -30.79 -8.05 14.04
CA ARG A 276 -31.93 -8.96 14.28
C ARG A 276 -33.07 -8.76 13.28
N LYS A 277 -33.19 -7.57 12.69
CA LYS A 277 -34.34 -7.19 11.83
C LYS A 277 -34.15 -7.61 10.36
N HIS A 278 -32.91 -7.83 9.91
CA HIS A 278 -32.62 -8.03 8.48
C HIS A 278 -31.98 -9.38 8.11
N ARG A 279 -31.79 -10.30 9.09
CA ARG A 279 -31.24 -11.68 8.95
C ARG A 279 -31.00 -12.16 7.50
N PRO A 280 -29.83 -11.90 6.88
CA PRO A 280 -29.42 -12.65 5.71
C PRO A 280 -29.22 -14.13 6.09
N LEU A 281 -29.52 -15.04 5.16
CA LEU A 281 -29.53 -16.48 5.43
C LEU A 281 -28.11 -17.01 5.73
N GLN A 282 -28.01 -17.83 6.77
CA GLN A 282 -26.74 -18.31 7.33
C GLN A 282 -26.34 -19.67 6.75
N GLU A 283 -26.17 -19.73 5.42
CA GLU A 283 -25.86 -20.96 4.66
C GLU A 283 -24.70 -20.78 3.66
N VAL A 284 -23.68 -19.97 3.98
CA VAL A 284 -22.51 -19.75 3.10
C VAL A 284 -21.20 -19.61 3.91
N TYR A 285 -20.52 -20.72 4.23
CA TYR A 285 -19.15 -20.69 4.77
C TYR A 285 -18.41 -22.06 4.65
N PRO A 286 -17.35 -22.14 3.84
CA PRO A 286 -16.31 -23.18 3.93
C PRO A 286 -14.88 -22.65 3.67
N GLU A 287 -13.89 -23.54 3.78
CA GLU A 287 -12.52 -23.20 4.20
C GLU A 287 -11.43 -23.23 3.08
N ALA A 288 -10.76 -22.08 2.87
CA ALA A 288 -9.34 -21.88 2.43
C ALA A 288 -8.87 -21.81 0.93
N ASN A 289 -7.86 -20.94 0.73
CA ASN A 289 -6.75 -20.85 -0.27
C ASN A 289 -6.91 -20.00 -1.56
N ALA A 290 -6.24 -18.84 -1.79
CA ALA A 290 -6.29 -17.49 -1.16
C ALA A 290 -5.92 -16.42 -2.27
N PRO A 291 -6.47 -15.18 -2.39
CA PRO A 291 -6.94 -14.64 -3.70
C PRO A 291 -6.62 -13.20 -4.25
N ILE A 292 -7.33 -12.80 -5.33
CA ILE A 292 -7.20 -11.61 -6.22
C ILE A 292 -7.60 -10.25 -5.60
N GLY A 293 -6.89 -9.18 -5.97
CA GLY A 293 -7.26 -7.79 -5.65
C GLY A 293 -6.10 -6.94 -5.10
N HIS A 294 -5.03 -7.61 -4.69
CA HIS A 294 -4.02 -7.08 -3.77
C HIS A 294 -2.74 -6.52 -4.41
N ASN A 295 -2.72 -6.33 -5.73
CA ASN A 295 -1.58 -5.73 -6.40
C ASN A 295 -1.43 -4.25 -5.98
N ARG A 296 -0.19 -3.77 -5.89
CA ARG A 296 0.18 -2.39 -5.46
C ARG A 296 -0.57 -1.29 -6.23
N GLU A 297 -0.79 -1.52 -7.51
CA GLU A 297 -1.45 -0.60 -8.44
C GLU A 297 -2.95 -0.91 -8.67
N SER A 298 -3.49 -1.93 -8.01
CA SER A 298 -4.93 -2.17 -7.99
C SER A 298 -5.64 -1.07 -7.21
N TYR A 299 -6.81 -0.69 -7.70
CA TYR A 299 -7.70 0.18 -6.96
C TYR A 299 -8.41 -0.60 -5.86
N MET A 300 -8.45 -0.04 -4.66
CA MET A 300 -9.12 -0.62 -3.52
C MET A 300 -10.65 -0.58 -3.76
N VAL A 301 -11.27 -1.75 -3.77
CA VAL A 301 -12.73 -1.93 -3.88
C VAL A 301 -13.39 -1.56 -2.53
N PRO A 302 -14.65 -1.12 -2.44
CA PRO A 302 -15.46 -0.50 -3.48
C PRO A 302 -15.32 1.02 -3.43
N PHE A 303 -14.10 1.54 -3.22
CA PHE A 303 -13.95 2.98 -3.03
C PHE A 303 -14.13 3.72 -4.37
N ILE A 304 -15.11 4.64 -4.47
CA ILE A 304 -15.38 5.49 -5.66
C ILE A 304 -15.41 6.99 -5.33
N PRO A 305 -14.66 7.83 -6.04
CA PRO A 305 -13.58 7.48 -6.93
C PRO A 305 -12.40 6.76 -6.24
N LEU A 306 -11.35 6.51 -7.01
CA LEU A 306 -10.44 5.38 -6.80
C LEU A 306 -9.20 5.72 -5.95
N TYR A 307 -8.65 4.71 -5.28
CA TYR A 307 -7.43 4.80 -4.47
C TYR A 307 -6.54 3.58 -4.70
N ARG A 308 -5.23 3.74 -4.85
CA ARG A 308 -4.30 2.61 -5.06
C ARG A 308 -3.73 2.13 -3.74
N ASN A 309 -3.48 0.82 -3.61
CA ASN A 309 -2.80 0.25 -2.44
C ASN A 309 -1.46 0.97 -2.14
N GLY A 310 -0.71 1.34 -3.19
CA GLY A 310 0.55 2.07 -3.08
C GLY A 310 0.45 3.47 -2.44
N ASP A 311 -0.67 4.18 -2.60
CA ASP A 311 -0.83 5.56 -2.11
C ASP A 311 -0.89 5.62 -0.56
N PHE A 312 -1.29 4.52 0.08
CA PHE A 312 -1.49 4.43 1.53
C PHE A 312 -0.35 3.70 2.26
N PHE A 313 0.66 3.22 1.52
CA PHE A 313 1.87 2.63 2.06
C PHE A 313 2.95 3.68 2.35
N ILE A 314 2.55 4.77 3.03
CA ILE A 314 3.38 5.91 3.43
C ILE A 314 3.32 6.12 4.96
N SER A 315 4.01 7.14 5.49
CA SER A 315 4.00 7.43 6.92
C SER A 315 2.60 7.87 7.40
N SER A 316 2.29 7.62 8.68
CA SER A 316 1.13 8.19 9.38
C SER A 316 1.14 9.72 9.25
N ARG A 317 2.30 10.35 9.53
CA ARG A 317 2.48 11.81 9.46
C ARG A 317 2.18 12.40 8.07
N ASP A 318 2.48 11.68 6.99
CA ASP A 318 2.19 12.11 5.61
C ASP A 318 0.69 12.08 5.29
N LEU A 319 -0.07 11.26 6.01
CA LEU A 319 -1.53 11.17 5.96
C LEU A 319 -2.20 12.09 7.00
N GLY A 320 -1.43 12.93 7.71
CA GLY A 320 -1.97 13.91 8.64
C GLY A 320 -2.46 13.35 9.97
N TYR A 321 -2.04 12.15 10.36
CA TYR A 321 -2.29 11.63 11.69
C TYR A 321 -1.04 11.00 12.33
N GLU A 322 -1.05 10.79 13.63
CA GLU A 322 -0.03 10.02 14.35
C GLU A 322 -0.71 9.19 15.45
N TYR A 323 -0.04 8.14 15.94
CA TYR A 323 -0.47 7.44 17.15
C TYR A 323 0.27 7.99 18.38
N SER A 324 -0.41 8.15 19.51
CA SER A 324 0.21 8.68 20.73
C SER A 324 1.45 7.90 21.19
N TYR A 325 1.44 6.57 21.06
CA TYR A 325 2.60 5.72 21.41
C TYR A 325 3.83 5.88 20.48
N LEU A 326 3.68 6.54 19.32
CA LEU A 326 4.77 6.86 18.40
C LEU A 326 5.32 8.27 18.60
N GLN A 327 4.67 9.10 19.42
CA GLN A 327 5.02 10.51 19.60
C GLN A 327 6.32 10.70 20.41
N ASP A 328 6.59 9.81 21.36
CA ASP A 328 7.82 9.81 22.18
C ASP A 328 9.00 9.07 21.50
N SER A 329 8.73 8.37 20.40
CA SER A 329 9.75 7.77 19.54
C SER A 329 9.97 8.65 18.31
N GLU A 330 10.75 9.73 18.44
CA GLU A 330 11.55 10.17 17.30
C GLU A 330 12.69 9.17 17.16
N PRO A 331 12.70 8.28 16.14
CA PRO A 331 13.87 7.47 15.87
C PRO A 331 14.91 8.45 15.34
N ASP A 332 16.01 8.65 16.08
CA ASP A 332 17.14 9.37 15.51
C ASP A 332 17.64 8.53 14.33
N PHE A 333 17.28 8.96 13.12
CA PHE A 333 17.58 8.28 11.87
C PHE A 333 19.08 7.98 11.73
N PHE A 334 19.92 8.82 12.33
CA PHE A 334 21.35 8.60 12.39
C PHE A 334 21.74 7.44 13.31
N GLN A 335 21.06 7.31 14.44
CA GLN A 335 21.37 6.35 15.50
C GLN A 335 20.78 4.96 15.25
N ASP A 336 19.52 4.86 14.81
CA ASP A 336 18.83 3.58 14.63
C ASP A 336 19.07 2.98 13.24
N TYR A 337 19.14 3.81 12.19
CA TYR A 337 19.30 3.32 10.83
C TYR A 337 20.74 3.38 10.34
N ILE A 338 21.44 4.53 10.47
CA ILE A 338 22.77 4.70 9.85
C ILE A 338 23.90 4.08 10.68
N LYS A 339 23.89 4.22 12.02
CA LYS A 339 24.96 3.75 12.90
C LYS A 339 25.27 2.24 12.76
N PRO A 340 24.29 1.31 12.67
CA PRO A 340 24.59 -0.12 12.46
C PRO A 340 25.35 -0.39 11.15
N TYR A 341 24.98 0.27 10.05
CA TYR A 341 25.68 0.13 8.78
C TYR A 341 27.09 0.75 8.81
N LEU A 342 27.28 1.88 9.50
CA LEU A 342 28.62 2.48 9.68
C LEU A 342 29.54 1.62 10.54
N GLU A 343 29.02 1.01 11.62
CA GLU A 343 29.77 0.06 12.44
C GLU A 343 30.11 -1.22 11.65
N GLN A 344 29.18 -1.75 10.86
CA GLN A 344 29.43 -2.89 10.00
C GLN A 344 30.45 -2.57 8.90
N ALA A 345 30.35 -1.40 8.26
CA ALA A 345 31.31 -0.93 7.26
C ALA A 345 32.71 -0.76 7.87
N SER A 346 32.83 -0.15 9.06
CA SER A 346 34.11 0.06 9.73
C SER A 346 34.78 -1.25 10.20
N ARG A 347 33.99 -2.29 10.50
CA ARG A 347 34.51 -3.66 10.76
C ARG A 347 35.01 -4.35 9.49
N ILE A 348 34.39 -4.11 8.33
CA ILE A 348 34.74 -4.75 7.05
C ILE A 348 35.92 -4.05 6.36
N TRP A 349 36.04 -2.73 6.49
CA TRP A 349 37.03 -1.92 5.78
C TRP A 349 38.50 -2.37 5.96
N PRO A 350 38.98 -2.73 7.17
CA PRO A 350 40.34 -3.22 7.37
C PRO A 350 40.63 -4.52 6.60
N TRP A 351 39.66 -5.42 6.48
CA TRP A 351 39.81 -6.68 5.75
C TRP A 351 39.86 -6.46 4.24
N LEU A 352 39.06 -5.54 3.70
CA LEU A 352 39.11 -5.18 2.28
C LEU A 352 40.45 -4.53 1.91
N ILE A 353 40.95 -3.62 2.75
CA ILE A 353 42.28 -3.00 2.56
C ILE A 353 43.37 -4.08 2.66
N GLY A 354 43.32 -4.94 3.68
CA GLY A 354 44.26 -6.05 3.86
C GLY A 354 44.31 -6.99 2.65
N ALA A 355 43.14 -7.39 2.13
CA ALA A 355 43.04 -8.22 0.93
C ALA A 355 43.62 -7.54 -0.31
N ALA A 356 43.39 -6.23 -0.49
CA ALA A 356 43.95 -5.45 -1.60
C ALA A 356 45.49 -5.34 -1.52
N VAL A 357 46.04 -5.13 -0.32
CA VAL A 357 47.50 -5.10 -0.10
C VAL A 357 48.12 -6.48 -0.35
N VAL A 358 47.52 -7.56 0.18
CA VAL A 358 48.01 -8.92 -0.06
C VAL A 358 47.94 -9.29 -1.54
N GLY A 359 46.84 -8.96 -2.23
CA GLY A 359 46.69 -9.21 -3.67
C GLY A 359 47.70 -8.44 -4.54
N SER A 360 47.99 -7.18 -4.20
CA SER A 360 48.99 -6.37 -4.90
C SER A 360 50.43 -6.86 -4.65
N VAL A 361 50.76 -7.32 -3.44
CA VAL A 361 52.05 -7.97 -3.15
C VAL A 361 52.19 -9.30 -3.91
N LEU A 362 51.16 -10.16 -3.89
CA LEU A 362 51.19 -11.44 -4.59
C LEU A 362 51.35 -11.28 -6.11
N THR A 363 50.62 -10.33 -6.71
CA THR A 363 50.75 -10.03 -8.14
C THR A 363 52.12 -9.45 -8.50
N ALA A 364 52.70 -8.58 -7.65
CA ALA A 364 54.07 -8.08 -7.84
C ALA A 364 55.12 -9.21 -7.74
N VAL A 365 54.99 -10.13 -6.79
CA VAL A 365 55.88 -11.29 -6.63
C VAL A 365 55.78 -12.24 -7.82
N LEU A 366 54.56 -12.59 -8.26
CA LEU A 366 54.34 -13.43 -9.44
C LEU A 366 54.85 -12.76 -10.73
N GLY A 367 54.71 -11.44 -10.86
CA GLY A 367 55.33 -10.63 -11.91
C GLY A 367 56.86 -10.71 -11.87
N GLY A 368 57.47 -10.56 -10.69
CA GLY A 368 58.91 -10.70 -10.49
C GLY A 368 59.42 -12.10 -10.85
N ILE A 369 58.75 -13.16 -10.40
CA ILE A 369 59.09 -14.56 -10.70
C ILE A 369 58.98 -14.83 -12.21
N THR A 370 57.90 -14.40 -12.87
CA THR A 370 57.76 -14.59 -14.32
C THR A 370 58.80 -13.81 -15.13
N ILE A 371 59.20 -12.61 -14.68
CA ILE A 371 60.33 -11.87 -15.26
C ILE A 371 61.66 -12.59 -15.05
N LEU A 372 61.91 -13.15 -13.86
CA LEU A 372 63.11 -13.94 -13.56
C LEU A 372 63.18 -15.23 -14.39
N ILE A 373 62.07 -15.96 -14.53
CA ILE A 373 61.99 -17.16 -15.39
C ILE A 373 62.23 -16.80 -16.86
N ARG A 374 61.65 -15.69 -17.34
CA ARG A 374 61.91 -15.18 -18.71
C ARG A 374 63.37 -14.78 -18.91
N ARG A 375 63.99 -14.09 -17.94
CA ARG A 375 65.43 -13.76 -17.97
C ARG A 375 66.30 -15.02 -17.93
N HIS A 376 65.96 -16.02 -17.12
CA HIS A 376 66.70 -17.28 -17.03
C HIS A 376 66.60 -18.08 -18.34
N ARG A 377 65.40 -18.20 -18.93
CA ARG A 377 65.21 -18.79 -20.27
C ARG A 377 66.04 -18.06 -21.32
N LYS A 378 65.97 -16.72 -21.38
CA LYS A 378 66.75 -15.93 -22.34
C LYS A 378 68.26 -16.08 -22.14
N ARG A 379 68.74 -16.19 -20.90
CA ARG A 379 70.17 -16.41 -20.58
C ARG A 379 70.63 -17.83 -20.92
N LYS A 380 69.78 -18.85 -20.78
CA LYS A 380 70.07 -20.22 -21.23
C LYS A 380 70.13 -20.30 -22.76
N GLN A 381 69.18 -19.66 -23.45
CA GLN A 381 69.16 -19.59 -24.92
C GLN A 381 70.42 -18.90 -25.48
N LEU A 382 70.88 -17.81 -24.85
CA LEU A 382 72.14 -17.13 -25.21
C LEU A 382 73.41 -17.98 -24.92
N SER A 383 73.29 -19.06 -24.14
CA SER A 383 74.39 -19.99 -23.85
C SER A 383 74.44 -21.16 -24.83
N GLU A 384 73.30 -21.55 -25.39
CA GLU A 384 73.20 -22.59 -26.44
C GLU A 384 73.61 -22.05 -27.82
N GLU A 385 73.57 -20.72 -28.02
CA GLU A 385 73.97 -20.03 -29.26
C GLU A 385 75.49 -19.80 -29.39
N ASN A 386 76.29 -20.14 -28.38
CA ASN A 386 77.73 -19.85 -28.29
C ASN A 386 78.66 -21.09 -28.42
N GLN A 387 78.16 -22.22 -28.90
CA GLN A 387 79.00 -23.38 -29.27
C GLN A 387 79.14 -23.49 -30.80
N PRO A 388 80.31 -23.20 -31.38
CA PRO A 388 80.51 -23.30 -32.82
C PRO A 388 80.59 -24.77 -33.27
N LEU A 389 79.69 -25.17 -34.15
CA LEU A 389 79.82 -26.36 -34.97
C LEU A 389 80.62 -26.02 -36.23
N LEU A 390 81.75 -26.69 -36.45
CA LEU A 390 82.17 -27.29 -37.74
C LEU A 390 83.58 -27.91 -37.62
N MET A 391 83.64 -29.22 -37.95
CA MET A 391 84.59 -29.89 -38.84
C MET A 391 86.10 -29.57 -38.72
N GLU A 392 86.91 -30.52 -38.27
CA GLU A 392 87.51 -31.62 -39.07
C GLU A 392 88.82 -31.18 -39.76
N LYS A 393 89.96 -31.76 -39.36
CA LYS A 393 90.71 -32.74 -40.17
C LYS A 393 92.00 -33.19 -39.47
N GLU A 394 92.34 -34.46 -39.65
CA GLU A 394 93.52 -35.12 -39.08
C GLU A 394 94.83 -34.74 -39.80
N ASP A 395 95.94 -35.11 -39.16
CA ASP A 395 97.33 -35.15 -39.64
C ASP A 395 98.06 -33.84 -39.99
N TYR A 396 98.95 -33.44 -39.06
CA TYR A 396 100.32 -33.02 -39.42
C TYR A 396 101.36 -33.50 -38.40
N HIS A 397 101.83 -34.74 -38.62
CA HIS A 397 103.21 -35.21 -38.51
C HIS A 397 104.15 -34.80 -37.35
N SER A 398 104.53 -35.83 -36.58
CA SER A 398 105.91 -36.26 -36.22
C SER A 398 106.93 -35.26 -35.64
N LEU A 399 107.25 -35.50 -34.35
CA LEU A 399 108.54 -36.01 -33.85
C LEU A 399 109.87 -35.30 -34.21
N LEU A 400 110.56 -34.84 -33.14
CA LEU A 400 112.01 -34.78 -32.78
C LEU A 400 112.25 -33.47 -32.00
N ASP A 401 113.03 -33.38 -30.91
CA ASP A 401 113.93 -34.30 -30.19
C ASP A 401 113.75 -34.10 -28.66
N GLN A 402 113.69 -35.13 -27.81
CA GLN A 402 114.79 -35.87 -27.14
C GLN A 402 115.63 -35.14 -26.07
N SER A 403 115.97 -35.91 -25.01
CA SER A 403 116.90 -35.63 -23.89
C SER A 403 116.43 -34.66 -22.77
N HIS A 404 116.73 -34.87 -21.47
CA HIS A 404 117.33 -36.02 -20.75
C HIS A 404 117.05 -35.90 -19.23
N LEU A 405 116.47 -36.91 -18.59
CA LEU A 405 116.77 -37.44 -17.23
C LEU A 405 115.80 -38.55 -16.82
#